data_AF-T1CVE4-F1
#
_entry.id   AF-T1CVE4-F1
#
_cell.length_a   1.000
_cell.length_b   1.000
_cell.length_c   1.000
_cell.angle_alpha   90.00
_cell.angle_beta   90.00
_cell.angle_gamma   90.00
#
_symmetry.space_group_name_H-M   'P 1'
#
loop_
_entity.id
_entity.type
_entity.pdbx_description
1 polymer ?
#
loop_
_entity_poly.entity_id
_entity_poly.type
_entity_poly.pdbx_seq_one_letter_code
_entity_poly.pdbx_strand_id
1 'polypeptide(L)'
;RCYATFSGDLAPALMVLDAEVEIAGAGGVRRIPVRDLYDRTGDGIRRLTLAPGELLVAVHLPPTARQFRASYLKLRIRPSFDFPELGVAVAARTDGDRVEELRLALGGLETYPRRFDELTAPMAGQRWSEERIRALAAALSAAVRPVRNTSLAPDYRKRMAGVYLQRAIDRMRRPGRVSDGAGLRAGRRSAASRPRGDRSAACRRA
;
A
#
# COMPACT_ATOMS: atom_id res chain seq x y z
N ARG A 1 -23.44 -12.33 -3.93
CA ARG A 1 -23.27 -10.94 -4.40
C ARG A 1 -21.84 -10.79 -4.93
N CYS A 2 -21.67 -10.26 -6.13
CA CYS A 2 -20.35 -10.02 -6.75
C CYS A 2 -19.79 -8.68 -6.23
N TYR A 3 -18.47 -8.55 -6.10
CA TYR A 3 -17.79 -7.32 -5.69
C TYR A 3 -16.60 -7.06 -6.62
N ALA A 4 -16.31 -5.80 -6.91
CA ALA A 4 -15.09 -5.37 -7.60
C ALA A 4 -14.12 -4.74 -6.59
N THR A 5 -13.08 -5.47 -6.21
CA THR A 5 -12.07 -4.99 -5.26
C THR A 5 -11.25 -3.87 -5.85
N PHE A 6 -10.95 -2.85 -5.04
CA PHE A 6 -9.99 -1.83 -5.42
C PHE A 6 -8.55 -2.36 -5.30
N SER A 7 -7.87 -2.48 -6.44
CA SER A 7 -6.53 -3.08 -6.54
C SER A 7 -5.43 -2.09 -6.95
N GLY A 8 -5.65 -0.79 -6.79
CA GLY A 8 -4.65 0.24 -7.11
C GLY A 8 -3.67 0.50 -5.95
N ASP A 9 -2.40 0.74 -6.26
CA ASP A 9 -1.37 1.04 -5.25
C ASP A 9 -1.26 2.53 -4.92
N LEU A 10 -1.58 3.42 -5.88
CA LEU A 10 -1.36 4.85 -5.74
C LEU A 10 -2.37 5.55 -4.82
N ALA A 11 -3.64 5.12 -4.83
CA ALA A 11 -4.67 5.83 -4.08
C ALA A 11 -4.41 5.87 -2.57
N PRO A 12 -4.07 4.75 -1.89
CA PRO A 12 -3.73 4.80 -0.47
C PRO A 12 -2.51 5.70 -0.19
N ALA A 13 -1.50 5.67 -1.06
CA ALA A 13 -0.30 6.50 -0.91
C ALA A 13 -0.62 8.00 -1.06
N LEU A 14 -1.43 8.37 -2.03
CA LEU A 14 -1.89 9.75 -2.24
C LEU A 14 -2.83 10.20 -1.12
N MET A 15 -3.70 9.32 -0.62
CA MET A 15 -4.59 9.61 0.50
C MET A 15 -3.83 9.97 1.77
N VAL A 16 -2.75 9.26 2.14
CA VAL A 16 -1.98 9.60 3.35
C VAL A 16 -1.15 10.87 3.21
N LEU A 17 -0.96 11.36 1.99
CA LEU A 17 -0.29 12.63 1.71
C LEU A 17 -1.27 13.80 1.53
N ASP A 18 -2.56 13.60 1.82
CA ASP A 18 -3.64 14.58 1.59
C ASP A 18 -3.64 15.15 0.17
N ALA A 19 -3.33 14.31 -0.82
CA ALA A 19 -3.38 14.73 -2.21
C ALA A 19 -4.82 15.07 -2.63
N GLU A 20 -4.94 16.01 -3.54
CA GLU A 20 -6.18 16.39 -4.21
C GLU A 20 -6.13 15.96 -5.68
N VAL A 21 -7.28 15.71 -6.28
CA VAL A 21 -7.41 15.50 -7.72
C VAL A 21 -8.12 16.70 -8.34
N GLU A 22 -7.63 17.10 -9.51
CA GLU A 22 -8.26 18.10 -10.34
C GLU A 22 -9.10 17.41 -11.41
N ILE A 23 -10.37 17.83 -11.49
CA ILE A 23 -11.38 17.24 -12.37
C ILE A 23 -11.88 18.35 -13.28
N ALA A 24 -11.75 18.14 -14.59
CA ALA A 24 -12.30 19.00 -15.63
C ALA A 24 -13.59 18.41 -16.19
N GLY A 25 -14.58 19.25 -16.47
CA GLY A 25 -15.81 18.89 -17.16
C GLY A 25 -16.43 20.08 -17.88
N ALA A 26 -17.63 19.92 -18.42
CA ALA A 26 -18.32 20.98 -19.17
C ALA A 26 -18.55 22.26 -18.35
N GLY A 27 -18.68 22.15 -17.03
CA GLY A 27 -18.86 23.28 -16.10
C GLY A 27 -17.57 23.92 -15.57
N GLY A 28 -16.40 23.53 -16.09
CA GLY A 28 -15.10 24.03 -15.64
C GLY A 28 -14.30 23.01 -14.84
N VAL A 29 -13.46 23.50 -13.92
CA VAL A 29 -12.51 22.68 -13.15
C VAL A 29 -12.84 22.73 -11.67
N ARG A 30 -12.81 21.57 -11.00
CA ARG A 30 -12.95 21.46 -9.55
C ARG A 30 -11.84 20.61 -8.95
N ARG A 31 -11.53 20.84 -7.67
CA ARG A 31 -10.61 20.02 -6.90
C ARG A 31 -11.34 19.34 -5.76
N ILE A 32 -11.00 18.08 -5.52
CA ILE A 32 -11.49 17.31 -4.36
C ILE A 32 -10.35 16.51 -3.76
N PRO A 33 -10.39 16.18 -2.45
CA PRO A 33 -9.46 15.21 -1.87
C PRO A 33 -9.49 13.89 -2.63
N VAL A 34 -8.33 13.23 -2.83
CA VAL A 34 -8.26 11.91 -3.47
C VAL A 34 -9.18 10.89 -2.79
N ARG A 35 -9.40 11.02 -1.48
CA ARG A 35 -10.30 10.11 -0.74
C ARG A 35 -11.77 10.22 -1.15
N ASP A 36 -12.17 11.35 -1.71
CA ASP A 36 -13.54 11.62 -2.12
C ASP A 36 -13.78 11.29 -3.60
N LEU A 37 -12.73 10.91 -4.33
CA LEU A 37 -12.81 10.42 -5.71
C LEU A 37 -13.47 9.03 -5.80
N TYR A 38 -13.36 8.21 -4.75
CA TYR A 38 -13.82 6.83 -4.76
C TYR A 38 -15.21 6.70 -4.14
N ASP A 39 -16.12 6.02 -4.85
CA ASP A 39 -17.47 5.75 -4.33
C ASP A 39 -17.39 4.65 -3.25
N ARG A 40 -18.04 4.91 -2.11
CA ARG A 40 -17.99 4.09 -0.89
C ARG A 40 -19.29 3.34 -0.60
N THR A 41 -20.29 3.47 -1.47
CA THR A 41 -21.68 3.06 -1.19
C THR A 41 -22.07 1.72 -1.82
N GLY A 42 -21.26 1.23 -2.76
CA GLY A 42 -21.63 0.11 -3.64
C GLY A 42 -20.69 -1.09 -3.60
N ASP A 43 -20.96 -2.01 -4.52
CA ASP A 43 -20.18 -3.21 -4.79
C ASP A 43 -18.96 -2.97 -5.70
N GLY A 44 -18.67 -1.71 -6.02
CA GLY A 44 -17.56 -1.29 -6.87
C GLY A 44 -17.90 -1.15 -8.36
N ILE A 45 -19.15 -1.38 -8.78
CA ILE A 45 -19.59 -1.12 -10.16
C ILE A 45 -19.42 0.37 -10.51
N ARG A 46 -20.00 1.24 -9.67
CA ARG A 46 -19.66 2.66 -9.68
C ARG A 46 -18.47 2.84 -8.74
N ARG A 47 -17.26 2.91 -9.31
CA ARG A 47 -16.00 2.97 -8.56
C ARG A 47 -15.50 4.39 -8.26
N LEU A 48 -15.95 5.37 -9.04
CA LEU A 48 -15.54 6.77 -8.93
C LEU A 48 -16.77 7.67 -8.78
N THR A 49 -16.56 8.82 -8.12
CA THR A 49 -17.58 9.87 -7.94
C THR A 49 -17.66 10.84 -9.12
N LEU A 50 -16.94 10.56 -10.21
CA LEU A 50 -17.00 11.34 -11.45
C LEU A 50 -18.41 11.28 -12.07
N ALA A 51 -18.89 12.43 -12.54
CA ALA A 51 -20.05 12.53 -13.39
C ALA A 51 -19.69 12.19 -14.85
N PRO A 52 -20.68 11.83 -15.69
CA PRO A 52 -20.45 11.67 -17.13
C PRO A 52 -19.81 12.92 -17.74
N GLY A 53 -18.77 12.73 -18.55
CA GLY A 53 -18.02 13.82 -19.18
C GLY A 53 -16.99 14.52 -18.28
N GLU A 54 -16.83 14.10 -17.02
CA GLU A 54 -15.73 14.55 -16.16
C GLU A 54 -14.45 13.73 -16.39
N LEU A 55 -13.31 14.41 -16.35
CA LEU A 55 -11.98 13.85 -16.54
C LEU A 55 -11.07 14.27 -15.38
N LEU A 56 -10.37 13.31 -14.79
CA LEU A 56 -9.25 13.61 -13.89
C LEU A 56 -8.07 14.09 -14.73
N VAL A 57 -7.63 15.34 -14.52
CA VAL A 57 -6.60 15.98 -15.34
C VAL A 57 -5.29 16.23 -14.59
N ALA A 58 -5.33 16.32 -13.25
CA ALA A 58 -4.12 16.47 -12.44
C ALA A 58 -4.28 15.85 -11.04
N VAL A 59 -3.14 15.61 -10.41
CA VAL A 59 -3.02 15.28 -8.97
C VAL A 59 -2.15 16.34 -8.33
N HIS A 60 -2.63 16.93 -7.25
CA HIS A 60 -1.94 17.97 -6.50
C HIS A 60 -1.52 17.43 -5.14
N LEU A 61 -0.23 17.57 -4.83
CA LEU A 61 0.27 17.31 -3.49
C LEU A 61 0.39 18.64 -2.74
N PRO A 62 -0.21 18.79 -1.56
CA PRO A 62 -0.07 20.02 -0.80
C PRO A 62 1.39 20.19 -0.35
N PRO A 63 1.89 21.43 -0.18
CA PRO A 63 3.26 21.68 0.27
C PRO A 63 3.60 20.97 1.60
N THR A 64 2.60 20.78 2.46
CA THR A 64 2.71 20.06 3.75
C THR A 64 3.06 18.58 3.57
N ALA A 65 2.80 17.97 2.40
CA ALA A 65 3.15 16.57 2.13
C ALA A 65 4.66 16.30 2.29
N ARG A 66 5.51 17.31 2.07
CA ARG A 66 6.98 17.20 2.26
C ARG A 66 7.41 17.04 3.71
N GLN A 67 6.54 17.37 4.66
CA GLN A 67 6.80 17.25 6.10
C GLN A 67 6.62 15.81 6.61
N PHE A 68 5.99 14.94 5.81
CA PHE A 68 5.72 13.57 6.18
C PHE A 68 6.84 12.63 5.74
N ARG A 69 7.19 11.69 6.63
CA ARG A 69 7.84 10.44 6.24
C ARG A 69 6.74 9.44 5.92
N ALA A 70 6.84 8.75 4.79
CA ALA A 70 5.82 7.81 4.34
C ALA A 70 6.41 6.45 3.97
N SER A 71 5.60 5.40 4.10
CA SER A 71 5.93 4.04 3.68
C SER A 71 4.69 3.39 3.08
N TYR A 72 4.88 2.69 1.95
CA TYR A 72 3.89 1.80 1.36
C TYR A 72 4.41 0.36 1.37
N LEU A 73 3.55 -0.58 1.79
CA LEU A 73 3.83 -2.02 1.71
C LEU A 73 2.68 -2.74 1.01
N LYS A 74 3.05 -3.70 0.16
CA LYS A 74 2.13 -4.48 -0.66
C LYS A 74 2.26 -5.97 -0.37
N LEU A 75 1.16 -6.58 0.08
CA LEU A 75 1.00 -8.03 0.11
C LEU A 75 0.57 -8.50 -1.28
N ARG A 76 1.28 -9.48 -1.81
CA ARG A 76 1.05 -10.08 -3.13
C ARG A 76 1.46 -11.54 -3.10
N ILE A 77 0.87 -12.35 -3.97
CA ILE A 77 1.17 -13.79 -4.06
C ILE A 77 2.44 -13.99 -4.89
N ARG A 78 2.57 -13.24 -5.98
CA ARG A 78 3.73 -13.31 -6.87
C ARG A 78 4.73 -12.20 -6.51
N PRO A 79 6.04 -12.48 -6.56
CA PRO A 79 7.07 -11.48 -6.24
C PRO A 79 7.24 -10.39 -7.31
N SER A 80 6.50 -10.44 -8.42
CA SER A 80 6.57 -9.48 -9.54
C SER A 80 5.19 -8.84 -9.79
N PHE A 81 4.83 -8.54 -11.05
CA PHE A 81 3.55 -7.97 -11.49
C PHE A 81 2.37 -8.72 -10.87
N ASP A 82 1.74 -8.09 -9.89
CA ASP A 82 0.60 -8.66 -9.18
C ASP A 82 -0.28 -7.57 -8.59
N PHE A 83 -1.56 -7.90 -8.38
CA PHE A 83 -2.48 -7.00 -7.68
C PHE A 83 -2.23 -7.07 -6.16
N PRO A 84 -2.47 -5.98 -5.41
CA PRO A 84 -2.39 -6.01 -3.96
C PRO A 84 -3.51 -6.86 -3.38
N GLU A 85 -3.16 -7.92 -2.66
CA GLU A 85 -4.07 -8.58 -1.73
C GLU A 85 -4.29 -7.72 -0.48
N LEU A 86 -3.35 -6.82 -0.21
CA LEU A 86 -3.41 -5.76 0.79
C LEU A 86 -2.35 -4.71 0.44
N GLY A 87 -2.76 -3.45 0.32
CA GLY A 87 -1.86 -2.30 0.29
C GLY A 87 -1.98 -1.53 1.59
N VAL A 88 -0.84 -1.20 2.23
CA VAL A 88 -0.79 -0.40 3.47
C VAL A 88 0.08 0.82 3.23
N ALA A 89 -0.53 2.00 3.22
CA ALA A 89 0.15 3.29 3.21
C ALA A 89 0.11 3.90 4.62
N VAL A 90 1.27 4.36 5.10
CA VAL A 90 1.39 5.10 6.35
C VAL A 90 2.20 6.36 6.07
N ALA A 91 1.78 7.49 6.64
CA ALA A 91 2.58 8.71 6.67
C ALA A 91 2.56 9.29 8.07
N ALA A 92 3.71 9.73 8.58
CA ALA A 92 3.80 10.40 9.86
C ALA A 92 4.67 11.66 9.78
N ARG A 93 4.28 12.65 10.56
CA ARG A 93 5.08 13.82 10.89
C ARG A 93 5.41 13.73 12.38
N THR A 94 6.69 13.90 12.72
CA THR A 94 7.21 13.61 14.05
C THR A 94 8.20 14.69 14.48
N ASP A 95 8.17 15.03 15.76
CA ASP A 95 9.21 15.79 16.45
C ASP A 95 10.00 14.82 17.34
N GLY A 96 11.19 14.42 16.88
CA GLY A 96 11.93 13.32 17.48
C GLY A 96 11.13 12.01 17.50
N ASP A 97 10.84 11.50 18.69
CA ASP A 97 10.03 10.30 18.91
C ASP A 97 8.53 10.61 19.17
N ARG A 98 8.15 11.89 19.25
CA ARG A 98 6.77 12.32 19.42
C ARG A 98 6.08 12.39 18.05
N VAL A 99 4.93 11.75 17.96
CA VAL A 99 4.07 11.77 16.78
C VAL A 99 3.26 13.05 16.81
N GLU A 100 3.49 13.94 15.86
CA GLU A 100 2.63 15.12 15.68
C GLU A 100 1.37 14.72 14.92
N GLU A 101 1.53 13.88 13.90
CA GLU A 101 0.43 13.37 13.09
C GLU A 101 0.77 12.01 12.50
N LEU A 102 -0.21 11.11 12.48
CA LEU A 102 -0.14 9.80 11.84
C LEU A 102 -1.33 9.63 10.91
N ARG A 103 -1.08 9.07 9.74
CA ARG A 103 -2.08 8.84 8.70
C ARG A 103 -1.94 7.43 8.16
N LEU A 104 -3.07 6.78 7.91
CA LEU A 104 -3.14 5.39 7.47
C LEU A 104 -4.21 5.24 6.40
N ALA A 105 -3.86 4.64 5.26
CA ALA A 105 -4.81 4.23 4.25
C ALA A 105 -4.50 2.84 3.70
N LEU A 106 -5.56 2.11 3.35
CA LEU A 106 -5.48 0.75 2.83
C LEU A 106 -6.10 0.61 1.43
N GLY A 107 -5.61 -0.38 0.67
CA GLY A 107 -6.20 -0.88 -0.58
C GLY A 107 -6.21 -2.41 -0.61
N GLY A 108 -6.88 -3.02 -1.59
CA GLY A 108 -6.93 -4.48 -1.78
C GLY A 108 -7.87 -5.24 -0.82
N LEU A 109 -8.51 -4.55 0.12
CA LEU A 109 -9.44 -5.16 1.07
C LEU A 109 -10.90 -4.93 0.70
N GLU A 110 -11.27 -3.73 0.29
CA GLU A 110 -12.66 -3.32 0.03
C GLU A 110 -12.83 -2.92 -1.44
N THR A 111 -14.05 -2.50 -1.82
CA THR A 111 -14.37 -2.01 -3.18
C THR A 111 -13.78 -0.63 -3.48
N TYR A 112 -13.26 0.05 -2.46
CA TYR A 112 -12.60 1.35 -2.52
C TYR A 112 -11.37 1.38 -1.58
N PRO A 113 -10.39 2.26 -1.84
CA PRO A 113 -9.32 2.52 -0.88
C PRO A 113 -9.86 3.33 0.29
N ARG A 114 -9.45 3.02 1.52
CA ARG A 114 -9.99 3.66 2.73
C ARG A 114 -8.89 4.24 3.59
N ARG A 115 -9.09 5.47 4.04
CA ARG A 115 -8.28 6.13 5.06
C ARG A 115 -8.91 5.94 6.45
N PHE A 116 -8.08 5.76 7.48
CA PHE A 116 -8.48 5.43 8.86
C PHE A 116 -8.01 6.52 9.83
N ASP A 117 -8.58 7.71 9.71
CA ASP A 117 -8.26 8.85 10.58
C ASP A 117 -8.69 8.56 12.03
N GLU A 118 -9.82 7.87 12.21
CA GLU A 118 -10.36 7.48 13.52
C GLU A 118 -9.41 6.59 14.33
N LEU A 119 -8.61 5.76 13.66
CA LEU A 119 -7.65 4.88 14.32
C LEU A 119 -6.34 5.58 14.62
N THR A 120 -5.96 6.58 13.82
CA THR A 120 -4.64 7.22 13.90
C THR A 120 -4.65 8.49 14.74
N ALA A 121 -5.79 9.17 14.89
CA ALA A 121 -5.93 10.37 15.73
C ALA A 121 -5.40 10.21 17.17
N PRO A 122 -5.60 9.08 17.88
CA PRO A 122 -5.08 8.90 19.24
C PRO A 122 -3.56 8.86 19.36
N MET A 123 -2.83 8.76 18.23
CA MET A 123 -1.37 8.79 18.22
C MET A 123 -0.81 10.21 18.30
N ALA A 124 -1.60 11.24 17.96
CA ALA A 124 -1.14 12.62 18.02
C ALA A 124 -0.72 13.01 19.46
N GLY A 125 0.44 13.63 19.57
CA GLY A 125 1.07 13.99 20.85
C GLY A 125 1.65 12.82 21.65
N GLN A 126 1.54 11.58 21.16
CA GLN A 126 2.12 10.42 21.84
C GLN A 126 3.53 10.15 21.35
N ARG A 127 4.37 9.55 22.21
CA ARG A 127 5.65 8.98 21.77
C ARG A 127 5.40 7.63 21.10
N TRP A 128 6.23 7.27 20.11
CA TRP A 128 6.24 5.92 19.59
C TRP A 128 6.54 4.91 20.70
N SER A 129 5.68 3.89 20.85
CA SER A 129 5.95 2.74 21.70
C SER A 129 5.44 1.46 21.04
N GLU A 130 6.11 0.35 21.32
CA GLU A 130 5.72 -0.96 20.80
C GLU A 130 4.31 -1.38 21.25
N GLU A 131 3.91 -0.96 22.46
CA GLU A 131 2.55 -1.17 22.96
C GLU A 131 1.51 -0.42 22.11
N ARG A 132 1.72 0.87 21.83
CA ARG A 132 0.79 1.69 21.03
C ARG A 132 0.71 1.19 19.60
N ILE A 133 1.84 0.82 19.02
CA ILE A 133 1.91 0.26 17.66
C ILE A 133 1.14 -1.06 17.59
N ARG A 134 1.29 -1.95 18.57
CA ARG A 134 0.50 -3.21 18.65
C ARG A 134 -0.98 -2.94 18.84
N ALA A 135 -1.36 -2.00 19.71
CA ALA A 135 -2.76 -1.63 19.92
C ALA A 135 -3.41 -1.09 18.63
N LEU A 136 -2.71 -0.20 17.92
CA LEU A 136 -3.16 0.32 16.63
C LEU A 136 -3.29 -0.78 15.58
N ALA A 137 -2.34 -1.73 15.52
CA ALA A 137 -2.39 -2.87 14.61
C ALA A 137 -3.56 -3.81 14.89
N ALA A 138 -3.87 -4.06 16.17
CA ALA A 138 -5.03 -4.84 16.58
C ALA A 138 -6.34 -4.12 16.20
N ALA A 139 -6.44 -2.82 16.47
CA ALA A 139 -7.59 -1.99 16.10
C ALA A 139 -7.82 -1.99 14.58
N LEU A 140 -6.75 -1.85 13.78
CA LEU A 140 -6.84 -1.93 12.32
C LEU A 140 -7.37 -3.30 11.86
N SER A 141 -6.80 -4.38 12.39
CA SER A 141 -7.22 -5.75 12.03
C SER A 141 -8.70 -5.98 12.35
N ALA A 142 -9.20 -5.38 13.44
CA ALA A 142 -10.60 -5.43 13.84
C ALA A 142 -11.51 -4.51 13.02
N ALA A 143 -11.00 -3.42 12.44
CA ALA A 143 -11.77 -2.45 11.66
C ALA A 143 -11.98 -2.88 10.20
N VAL A 144 -11.00 -3.55 9.59
CA VAL A 144 -11.05 -3.89 8.16
C VAL A 144 -12.08 -4.97 7.82
N ARG A 145 -12.68 -4.87 6.63
CA ARG A 145 -13.72 -5.79 6.14
C ARG A 145 -13.39 -6.32 4.75
N PRO A 146 -12.44 -7.26 4.62
CA PRO A 146 -12.01 -7.72 3.30
C PRO A 146 -13.11 -8.47 2.54
N VAL A 147 -13.36 -8.09 1.29
CA VAL A 147 -14.30 -8.79 0.39
C VAL A 147 -13.77 -10.16 -0.02
N ARG A 148 -14.63 -11.16 -0.21
CA ARG A 148 -14.25 -12.55 -0.52
C ARG A 148 -14.24 -12.83 -2.03
N ASN A 149 -13.34 -12.17 -2.76
CA ASN A 149 -13.23 -12.25 -4.23
C ASN A 149 -11.77 -12.12 -4.72
N THR A 150 -10.79 -12.20 -3.82
CA THR A 150 -9.35 -12.26 -4.14
C THR A 150 -8.79 -13.63 -3.75
N SER A 151 -7.51 -13.88 -4.03
CA SER A 151 -6.92 -15.20 -3.85
C SER A 151 -6.66 -15.56 -2.39
N LEU A 152 -6.43 -14.57 -1.50
CA LEU A 152 -6.22 -14.83 -0.08
C LEU A 152 -7.52 -14.71 0.74
N ALA A 153 -7.69 -15.65 1.67
CA ALA A 153 -8.86 -15.69 2.55
C ALA A 153 -9.03 -14.36 3.33
N PRO A 154 -10.27 -13.86 3.51
CA PRO A 154 -10.53 -12.60 4.22
C PRO A 154 -9.87 -12.54 5.60
N ASP A 155 -9.96 -13.60 6.40
CA ASP A 155 -9.39 -13.60 7.76
C ASP A 155 -7.87 -13.55 7.76
N TYR A 156 -7.21 -14.12 6.76
CA TYR A 156 -5.77 -13.95 6.58
C TYR A 156 -5.45 -12.48 6.30
N ARG A 157 -6.13 -11.86 5.34
CA ARG A 157 -5.93 -10.45 4.99
C ARG A 157 -6.23 -9.50 6.16
N LYS A 158 -7.26 -9.78 6.98
CA LYS A 158 -7.56 -9.03 8.22
C LYS A 158 -6.36 -9.05 9.17
N ARG A 159 -5.80 -10.23 9.47
CA ARG A 159 -4.61 -10.35 10.33
C ARG A 159 -3.39 -9.66 9.71
N MET A 160 -3.22 -9.80 8.40
CA MET A 160 -2.07 -9.19 7.71
C MET A 160 -2.14 -7.67 7.68
N ALA A 161 -3.31 -7.04 7.78
CA ALA A 161 -3.44 -5.58 7.90
C ALA A 161 -2.65 -5.04 9.10
N GLY A 162 -2.84 -5.63 10.28
CA GLY A 162 -2.07 -5.26 11.49
C GLY A 162 -0.57 -5.57 11.37
N VAL A 163 -0.21 -6.71 10.78
CA VAL A 163 1.21 -7.07 10.58
C VAL A 163 1.91 -6.09 9.63
N TYR A 164 1.27 -5.74 8.51
CA TYR A 164 1.85 -4.82 7.54
C TYR A 164 1.87 -3.38 8.04
N LEU A 165 0.91 -2.96 8.88
CA LEU A 165 0.95 -1.68 9.56
C LEU A 165 2.20 -1.54 10.43
N GLN A 166 2.49 -2.54 11.29
CA GLN A 166 3.69 -2.54 12.13
C GLN A 166 4.95 -2.43 11.29
N ARG A 167 5.07 -3.26 10.24
CA ARG A 167 6.20 -3.23 9.31
C ARG A 167 6.34 -1.89 8.59
N ALA A 168 5.23 -1.26 8.21
CA ALA A 168 5.25 0.03 7.52
C ALA A 168 5.71 1.15 8.46
N ILE A 169 5.26 1.14 9.71
CA ILE A 169 5.71 2.07 10.76
C ILE A 169 7.21 1.86 11.04
N ASP A 170 7.67 0.61 11.19
CA ASP A 170 9.08 0.32 11.43
C ASP A 170 9.97 0.76 10.27
N ARG A 171 9.52 0.54 9.02
CA ARG A 171 10.24 1.00 7.83
C ARG A 171 10.36 2.53 7.81
N MET A 172 9.27 3.22 8.13
CA MET A 172 9.21 4.68 8.16
C MET A 172 10.08 5.27 9.28
N ARG A 173 10.13 4.61 10.44
CA ARG A 173 10.95 5.02 11.60
C ARG A 173 12.45 4.81 11.39
N ARG A 174 12.86 3.88 10.53
CA ARG A 174 14.28 3.61 10.26
C ARG A 174 14.89 4.71 9.37
N PRO A 175 15.96 5.38 9.80
CA PRO A 175 16.66 6.31 8.93
C PRO A 175 17.28 5.57 7.73
N GLY A 176 17.04 6.07 6.51
CA GLY A 176 17.93 5.82 5.37
C GLY A 176 17.74 4.56 4.52
N ARG A 177 16.50 4.11 4.22
CA ARG A 177 16.27 3.26 3.04
C ARG A 177 14.98 3.62 2.33
N VAL A 178 15.05 4.54 1.36
CA VAL A 178 14.19 4.40 0.18
C VAL A 178 14.51 3.02 -0.36
N SER A 179 13.53 2.11 -0.33
CA SER A 179 13.76 0.80 -0.90
C SER A 179 13.82 0.92 -2.40
N ASP A 180 14.99 0.64 -2.94
CA ASP A 180 15.05 -0.01 -4.24
C ASP A 180 14.13 -1.24 -4.16
N GLY A 181 13.15 -1.27 -5.06
CA GLY A 181 12.23 -2.38 -5.17
C GLY A 181 13.03 -3.67 -5.29
N ALA A 182 12.69 -4.65 -4.45
CA ALA A 182 13.12 -6.04 -4.55
C ALA A 182 14.64 -6.26 -4.75
N GLY A 183 15.31 -6.73 -3.69
CA GLY A 183 16.61 -7.38 -3.84
C GLY A 183 16.53 -8.59 -4.77
N LEU A 184 16.75 -8.38 -6.07
CA LEU A 184 17.56 -9.27 -6.87
C LEU A 184 19.02 -8.92 -6.59
N ARG A 185 19.56 -9.43 -5.48
CA ARG A 185 20.99 -9.72 -5.45
C ARG A 185 21.18 -10.89 -6.41
N ALA A 186 21.42 -10.58 -7.69
CA ALA A 186 22.04 -11.53 -8.59
C ALA A 186 23.39 -11.91 -7.94
N GLY A 187 23.43 -13.09 -7.33
CA GLY A 187 24.67 -13.68 -6.88
C GLY A 187 25.57 -13.79 -8.10
N ARG A 188 26.60 -12.94 -8.17
CA ARG A 188 27.74 -13.18 -9.05
C ARG A 188 28.38 -14.48 -8.56
N ARG A 189 27.92 -15.62 -9.09
CA ARG A 189 28.73 -16.84 -9.06
C ARG A 189 29.91 -16.54 -9.96
N SER A 190 31.07 -16.33 -9.34
CA SER A 190 32.36 -16.40 -10.02
C SER A 190 32.39 -17.71 -10.82
N ALA A 191 32.51 -17.58 -12.14
CA ALA A 191 32.75 -18.72 -13.02
C ALA A 191 34.19 -19.18 -12.80
N ALA A 192 34.40 -20.04 -11.80
CA ALA A 192 35.60 -20.85 -11.74
C ALA A 192 35.55 -21.84 -12.91
N SER A 193 36.39 -21.58 -13.91
CA SER A 193 36.63 -22.45 -15.06
C SER A 193 37.01 -23.86 -14.59
N ARG A 194 36.11 -24.83 -14.79
CA ARG A 194 36.48 -26.25 -14.73
C ARG A 194 37.01 -26.69 -16.09
N PRO A 195 38.15 -27.39 -16.18
CA PRO A 195 38.69 -27.86 -17.44
C PRO A 195 37.74 -28.90 -18.06
N ARG A 196 37.56 -28.81 -19.38
CA ARG A 196 36.77 -29.75 -20.18
C ARG A 196 37.49 -31.11 -20.18
N GLY A 197 36.96 -32.07 -19.41
CA GLY A 197 37.30 -33.47 -19.54
C GLY A 197 36.66 -34.04 -20.80
N ASP A 198 37.50 -34.65 -21.63
CA ASP A 198 37.18 -35.36 -22.87
C ASP A 198 36.08 -36.42 -22.62
N ARG A 199 34.98 -36.33 -23.37
CA ARG A 199 33.92 -37.36 -23.40
C ARG A 199 33.96 -38.04 -24.76
N SER A 200 34.97 -38.87 -24.97
CA SER A 200 34.90 -39.98 -25.90
C SER A 200 34.58 -41.27 -25.13
N ALA A 201 33.81 -42.13 -25.80
CA ALA A 201 33.39 -43.48 -25.39
C ALA A 201 32.16 -43.61 -24.47
N ALA A 202 31.09 -44.10 -25.09
CA ALA A 202 30.36 -45.33 -24.72
C ALA A 202 28.84 -45.13 -24.61
N CYS A 203 28.18 -45.01 -25.78
CA CYS A 203 26.79 -45.44 -25.94
C CYS A 203 26.81 -46.75 -26.74
N ARG A 204 26.78 -47.89 -26.03
CA ARG A 204 26.52 -49.22 -26.59
C ARG A 204 25.81 -50.09 -25.54
N ARG A 205 24.57 -50.47 -25.86
CA ARG A 205 23.75 -51.58 -25.28
C ARG A 205 23.24 -51.28 -23.85
N ALA A 206 22.01 -51.54 -23.46
CA ALA A 206 21.00 -52.51 -23.91
C ALA A 206 19.61 -51.85 -24.02
#